data_AF-A0A6L7U624-F1
#
_entry.id   AF-A0A6L7U624-F1
#
_cell.length_a   1.000
_cell.length_b   1.000
_cell.length_c   1.000
_cell.angle_alpha   90.00
_cell.angle_beta   90.00
_cell.angle_gamma   90.00
#
_symmetry.space_group_name_H-M   'P 1'
#
loop_
_entity.id
_entity.type
_entity.pdbx_description
1 polymer ?
#
loop_
_entity_poly.entity_id
_entity_poly.type
_entity_poly.pdbx_seq_one_letter_code
_entity_poly.pdbx_strand_id
1 'polypeptide(L)'
;MAYKVSLVGVKRIHHTAEVILAPIAGRVQGGMIMQYGLPFQVVFRSTDPRIRNKLMTGTLYVLVSTVLSVVLVGIVGFFIVGGYVLRLLRNVRTHQEHPLPEWDQWQTDLRNGFFMFVAYLVWLLPFVVVYIVVLVGNNQEALPATDSLDSFGTAFSYSLGAIGFGRSLVALLPTVAGWILGPAIAIALAQRMELADAFKFRNVLAWVARNWVQCLLASVIAGLMSLLISVVASLTGALALGIGLIVTLPFGFLMSSIYQHHLFGQLAQSRDLTVMFPELANPG
;
A
#
# COMPACT_ATOMS: atom_id res chain seq x y z
N MET A 1 -47.63 3.78 13.62
CA MET A 1 -47.13 3.09 14.84
C MET A 1 -46.01 2.07 14.58
N ALA A 2 -45.66 1.72 13.33
CA ALA A 2 -44.66 0.66 13.02
C ALA A 2 -43.17 1.12 12.99
N TYR A 3 -42.87 2.42 12.95
CA TYR A 3 -41.49 2.91 12.79
C TYR A 3 -40.66 2.98 14.09
N LYS A 4 -41.30 2.91 15.27
CA LYS A 4 -40.60 3.05 16.57
C LYS A 4 -39.98 1.75 17.09
N VAL A 5 -40.38 0.59 16.54
CA VAL A 5 -39.94 -0.73 17.03
C VAL A 5 -38.60 -1.15 16.40
N SER A 6 -38.29 -0.71 15.19
CA SER A 6 -37.03 -1.07 14.48
C SER A 6 -35.76 -0.45 15.11
N LEU A 7 -35.87 0.77 15.66
CA LEU A 7 -34.73 1.47 16.28
C LEU A 7 -34.28 0.87 17.62
N VAL A 8 -35.17 0.18 18.34
CA VAL A 8 -34.85 -0.46 19.62
C VAL A 8 -34.04 -1.75 19.42
N GLY A 9 -34.30 -2.48 18.33
CA GLY A 9 -33.54 -3.68 17.96
C GLY A 9 -32.10 -3.37 17.54
N VAL A 10 -31.90 -2.35 16.70
CA VAL A 10 -30.56 -1.94 16.22
C VAL A 10 -29.69 -1.38 17.36
N LYS A 11 -30.28 -0.63 18.30
CA LYS A 11 -29.56 -0.15 19.50
C LYS A 11 -29.12 -1.29 20.41
N ARG A 12 -29.94 -2.34 20.52
CA ARG A 12 -29.62 -3.51 21.36
C ARG A 12 -28.49 -4.34 20.77
N ILE A 13 -28.40 -4.47 19.44
CA ILE A 13 -27.29 -5.17 18.76
C ILE A 13 -25.97 -4.42 18.90
N HIS A 14 -25.99 -3.07 18.82
CA HIS A 14 -24.80 -2.25 19.05
C HIS A 14 -24.27 -2.36 20.49
N HIS A 15 -25.17 -2.40 21.48
CA HIS A 15 -24.76 -2.50 22.88
C HIS A 15 -24.17 -3.89 23.20
N THR A 16 -24.71 -4.97 22.63
CA THR A 16 -24.16 -6.32 22.82
C THR A 16 -22.80 -6.48 22.13
N ALA A 17 -22.57 -5.83 20.98
CA ALA A 17 -21.27 -5.83 20.31
C ALA A 17 -20.20 -5.09 21.12
N GLU A 18 -20.53 -3.96 21.75
CA GLU A 18 -19.63 -3.25 22.65
C GLU A 18 -19.29 -4.07 23.90
N VAL A 19 -20.27 -4.77 24.49
CA VAL A 19 -20.05 -5.59 25.69
C VAL A 19 -19.24 -6.87 25.39
N ILE A 20 -19.35 -7.43 24.18
CA ILE A 20 -18.58 -8.61 23.76
C ILE A 20 -17.15 -8.23 23.32
N LEU A 21 -16.93 -7.03 22.76
CA LEU A 21 -15.61 -6.56 22.31
C LEU A 21 -14.82 -5.81 23.40
N ALA A 22 -15.48 -5.28 24.43
CA ALA A 22 -14.83 -4.60 25.56
C ALA A 22 -13.77 -5.45 26.31
N PRO A 23 -13.94 -6.77 26.52
CA PRO A 23 -12.93 -7.59 27.18
C PRO A 23 -11.69 -7.87 26.31
N ILE A 24 -11.80 -7.71 24.98
CA ILE A 24 -10.67 -7.86 24.04
C ILE A 24 -9.89 -6.54 23.93
N ALA A 25 -10.55 -5.40 24.15
CA ALA A 25 -9.92 -4.08 24.20
C ALA A 25 -9.13 -3.81 25.50
N GLY A 26 -9.40 -4.58 26.57
CA GLY A 26 -8.82 -4.38 27.89
C GLY A 26 -7.71 -5.36 28.23
N ARG A 27 -6.51 -5.16 27.64
CA ARG A 27 -5.16 -5.54 28.14
C ARG A 27 -4.21 -5.89 26.98
N VAL A 28 -3.75 -4.87 26.26
CA VAL A 28 -2.42 -4.91 25.64
C VAL A 28 -1.72 -3.63 26.06
N GLN A 29 -0.83 -3.76 27.05
CA GLN A 29 0.00 -2.67 27.56
C GLN A 29 0.75 -1.99 26.42
N GLY A 30 0.63 -0.66 26.33
CA GLY A 30 1.67 0.21 25.77
C GLY A 30 1.82 0.29 24.25
N GLY A 31 0.81 -0.07 23.46
CA GLY A 31 0.83 0.17 22.01
C GLY A 31 -0.52 0.69 21.52
N MET A 32 -0.53 1.80 20.78
CA MET A 32 -1.74 2.22 20.05
C MET A 32 -2.24 1.05 19.20
N ILE A 33 -3.46 0.59 19.46
CA ILE A 33 -4.12 -0.41 18.61
C ILE A 33 -4.28 0.23 17.23
N MET A 34 -3.71 -0.38 16.18
CA MET A 34 -3.94 0.08 14.81
C MET A 34 -5.44 0.07 14.52
N GLN A 35 -5.97 1.24 14.15
CA GLN A 35 -7.39 1.43 13.89
C GLN A 35 -7.63 1.32 12.38
N TYR A 36 -7.98 0.11 11.92
CA TYR A 36 -8.13 -0.19 10.50
C TYR A 36 -9.26 0.56 9.79
N GLY A 37 -10.26 1.04 10.54
CA GLY A 37 -11.35 1.87 10.02
C GLY A 37 -11.05 3.37 9.99
N LEU A 38 -10.02 3.82 10.71
CA LEU A 38 -9.69 5.25 10.85
C LEU A 38 -9.32 5.93 9.53
N PRO A 39 -8.59 5.30 8.58
CA PRO A 39 -8.31 5.95 7.29
C PRO A 39 -9.57 6.36 6.53
N PHE A 40 -10.64 5.57 6.58
CA PHE A 40 -11.92 5.93 5.97
C PHE A 40 -12.66 7.01 6.77
N GLN A 41 -12.53 7.04 8.09
CA GLN A 41 -13.10 8.12 8.90
C GLN A 41 -12.43 9.46 8.60
N VAL A 42 -11.10 9.46 8.40
CA VAL A 42 -10.36 10.64 7.96
C VAL A 42 -10.82 11.12 6.59
N VAL A 43 -11.27 10.23 5.70
CA VAL A 43 -11.75 10.64 4.38
C VAL A 43 -13.24 11.01 4.34
N PHE A 44 -14.10 10.24 5.01
CA PHE A 44 -15.56 10.37 4.90
C PHE A 44 -16.22 11.06 6.09
N ARG A 45 -15.54 11.11 7.24
CA ARG A 45 -16.02 11.78 8.47
C ARG A 45 -15.15 12.96 8.89
N SER A 46 -14.17 13.39 8.08
CA SER A 46 -13.45 14.62 8.42
C SER A 46 -14.40 15.80 8.43
N THR A 47 -14.23 16.66 9.43
CA THR A 47 -14.89 17.96 9.48
C THR A 47 -14.25 18.98 8.52
N ASP A 48 -13.15 18.63 7.85
CA ASP A 48 -12.43 19.51 6.92
C ASP A 48 -13.32 19.85 5.69
N PRO A 49 -13.75 21.12 5.52
CA PRO A 49 -14.59 21.52 4.40
C PRO A 49 -13.88 21.38 3.04
N ARG A 50 -12.54 21.29 3.02
CA ARG A 50 -11.73 21.22 1.81
C ARG A 50 -11.49 19.80 1.33
N ILE A 51 -11.95 18.77 2.04
CA ILE A 51 -11.61 17.39 1.71
C ILE A 51 -12.07 16.97 0.32
N ARG A 52 -13.27 17.41 -0.09
CA ARG A 52 -13.79 17.16 -1.44
C ARG A 52 -12.84 17.71 -2.49
N ASN A 53 -12.33 18.93 -2.29
CA ASN A 53 -11.40 19.56 -3.23
C ASN A 53 -10.08 18.80 -3.26
N LYS A 54 -9.55 18.35 -2.11
CA LYS A 54 -8.34 17.53 -2.03
C LYS A 54 -8.50 16.21 -2.82
N LEU A 55 -9.62 15.51 -2.66
CA LEU A 55 -9.86 14.26 -3.39
C LEU A 55 -10.06 14.49 -4.89
N MET A 56 -10.79 15.54 -5.27
CA MET A 56 -11.02 15.87 -6.68
C MET A 56 -9.71 16.24 -7.39
N THR A 57 -8.88 17.09 -6.78
CA THR A 57 -7.58 17.47 -7.33
C THR A 57 -6.64 16.26 -7.44
N GLY A 58 -6.59 15.42 -6.42
CA GLY A 58 -5.79 14.18 -6.47
C GLY A 58 -6.26 13.21 -7.56
N THR A 59 -7.58 13.05 -7.70
CA THR A 59 -8.17 12.18 -8.72
C THR A 59 -7.87 12.71 -10.11
N LEU A 60 -7.93 14.04 -10.29
CA LEU A 60 -7.56 14.70 -11.54
C LEU A 60 -6.08 14.46 -11.88
N TYR A 61 -5.17 14.56 -10.90
CA TYR A 61 -3.76 14.22 -11.13
C TYR A 61 -3.59 12.78 -11.59
N VAL A 62 -4.21 11.81 -10.92
CA VAL A 62 -4.11 10.39 -11.32
C VAL A 62 -4.74 10.15 -12.68
N LEU A 63 -5.87 10.78 -12.98
CA LEU A 63 -6.56 10.70 -14.28
C LEU A 63 -5.63 11.21 -15.39
N VAL A 64 -5.13 12.44 -15.26
CA VAL A 64 -4.24 13.06 -16.25
C VAL A 64 -2.97 12.23 -16.41
N SER A 65 -2.41 11.72 -15.30
CA SER A 65 -1.26 10.82 -15.31
C SER A 65 -1.52 9.53 -16.06
N THR A 66 -2.68 8.91 -15.85
CA THR A 66 -3.08 7.66 -16.50
C THR A 66 -3.32 7.86 -18.00
N VAL A 67 -3.89 8.99 -18.41
CA VAL A 67 -4.11 9.29 -19.84
C VAL A 67 -2.77 9.61 -20.53
N LEU A 68 -1.90 10.39 -19.87
CA LEU A 68 -0.61 10.79 -20.43
C LEU A 68 0.49 9.72 -20.28
N SER A 69 0.25 8.63 -19.56
CA SER A 69 1.27 7.58 -19.37
C SER A 69 1.62 6.85 -20.67
N VAL A 70 0.74 6.91 -21.68
CA VAL A 70 1.01 6.40 -23.04
C VAL A 70 2.27 7.04 -23.64
N VAL A 71 2.57 8.29 -23.27
CA VAL A 71 3.73 9.05 -23.76
C VAL A 71 4.87 9.09 -22.72
N LEU A 72 4.86 8.22 -21.70
CA LEU A 72 5.77 8.23 -20.52
C LEU A 72 5.71 9.49 -19.65
N VAL A 73 5.23 10.63 -20.17
CA VAL A 73 5.05 11.91 -19.44
C VAL A 73 4.11 11.73 -18.24
N GLY A 74 3.10 10.88 -18.36
CA GLY A 74 2.15 10.60 -17.28
C GLY A 74 2.76 10.01 -16.01
N ILE A 75 3.97 9.44 -16.06
CA ILE A 75 4.66 8.90 -14.88
C ILE A 75 4.92 9.99 -13.83
N VAL A 76 5.10 11.24 -14.26
CA VAL A 76 5.37 12.38 -13.38
C VAL A 76 4.28 12.57 -12.33
N GLY A 77 3.01 12.45 -12.70
CA GLY A 77 1.93 12.66 -11.72
C GLY A 77 1.74 11.49 -10.76
N PHE A 78 2.16 10.26 -11.12
CA PHE A 78 2.27 9.16 -10.16
C PHE A 78 3.34 9.45 -9.09
N PHE A 79 4.46 10.10 -9.45
CA PHE A 79 5.43 10.58 -8.47
C PHE A 79 4.86 11.68 -7.59
N ILE A 80 4.11 12.63 -8.12
CA ILE A 80 3.45 13.66 -7.30
C ILE A 80 2.52 13.01 -6.27
N VAL A 81 1.68 12.04 -6.68
CA VAL A 81 0.81 11.31 -5.76
C VAL A 81 1.63 10.52 -4.72
N GLY A 82 2.76 9.93 -5.13
CA GLY A 82 3.69 9.24 -4.24
C GLY A 82 4.26 10.14 -3.14
N GLY A 83 4.66 11.37 -3.47
CA GLY A 83 5.12 12.33 -2.46
C GLY A 83 3.99 12.83 -1.56
N TYR A 84 2.81 13.04 -2.12
CA TYR A 84 1.62 13.42 -1.36
C TYR A 84 1.27 12.39 -0.28
N VAL A 85 1.25 11.09 -0.63
CA VAL A 85 0.95 10.03 0.35
C VAL A 85 2.08 9.85 1.37
N LEU A 86 3.31 10.20 1.03
CA LEU A 86 4.42 10.22 1.99
C LEU A 86 4.29 11.39 2.99
N ARG A 87 3.86 12.58 2.53
CA ARG A 87 3.49 13.69 3.44
C ARG A 87 2.33 13.32 4.34
N LEU A 88 1.31 12.64 3.80
CA LEU A 88 0.21 12.09 4.59
C LEU A 88 0.74 11.13 5.67
N LEU A 89 1.63 10.20 5.31
CA LEU A 89 2.22 9.24 6.26
C LEU A 89 2.91 9.96 7.42
N ARG A 90 3.70 11.00 7.10
CA ARG A 90 4.36 11.87 8.10
C ARG A 90 3.35 12.60 8.97
N ASN A 91 2.31 13.21 8.38
CA ASN A 91 1.30 13.97 9.11
C ASN A 91 0.50 13.09 10.08
N VAL A 92 0.12 11.89 9.62
CA VAL A 92 -0.52 10.87 10.47
C VAL A 92 0.41 10.56 11.63
N ARG A 93 1.68 10.24 11.35
CA ARG A 93 2.69 9.93 12.37
C ARG A 93 2.88 11.04 13.40
N THR A 94 2.85 12.31 12.99
CA THR A 94 3.00 13.46 13.89
C THR A 94 1.69 13.90 14.58
N HIS A 95 0.63 13.09 14.52
CA HIS A 95 -0.68 13.37 15.11
C HIS A 95 -1.31 14.70 14.66
N GLN A 96 -1.17 15.05 13.38
CA GLN A 96 -1.87 16.22 12.85
C GLN A 96 -3.38 15.97 12.81
N GLU A 97 -4.16 16.96 13.25
CA GLU A 97 -5.63 16.91 13.30
C GLU A 97 -6.25 16.70 11.90
N HIS A 98 -5.65 17.30 10.87
CA HIS A 98 -6.02 17.12 9.47
C HIS A 98 -4.87 16.47 8.71
N PRO A 99 -4.77 15.13 8.72
CA PRO A 99 -3.59 14.44 8.21
C PRO A 99 -3.44 14.54 6.68
N LEU A 100 -4.55 14.72 5.93
CA LEU A 100 -4.53 14.87 4.47
C LEU A 100 -3.90 16.21 4.05
N PRO A 101 -2.72 16.19 3.38
CA PRO A 101 -2.04 17.41 2.94
C PRO A 101 -2.88 18.21 1.93
N GLU A 102 -2.49 19.47 1.74
CA GLU A 102 -2.98 20.26 0.59
C GLU A 102 -2.12 19.97 -0.66
N TRP A 103 -2.69 20.17 -1.85
CA TRP A 103 -2.00 20.01 -3.14
C TRP A 103 -1.19 21.26 -3.54
N ASP A 104 -0.68 21.99 -2.55
CA ASP A 104 0.03 23.26 -2.69
C ASP A 104 1.51 23.08 -3.09
N GLN A 105 2.15 22.00 -2.62
CA GLN A 105 3.59 21.76 -2.76
C GLN A 105 3.91 20.64 -3.77
N TRP A 106 3.36 20.74 -4.98
CA TRP A 106 3.50 19.70 -6.02
C TRP A 106 4.95 19.41 -6.41
N GLN A 107 5.84 20.42 -6.39
CA GLN A 107 7.26 20.24 -6.70
C GLN A 107 7.98 19.40 -5.63
N THR A 108 7.68 19.69 -4.36
CA THR A 108 8.21 18.93 -3.22
C THR A 108 7.67 17.51 -3.26
N ASP A 109 6.40 17.33 -3.58
CA ASP A 109 5.79 16.01 -3.75
C ASP A 109 6.41 15.22 -4.90
N LEU A 110 6.66 15.85 -6.05
CA LEU A 110 7.34 15.21 -7.17
C LEU A 110 8.72 14.67 -6.74
N ARG A 111 9.53 15.49 -6.07
CA ARG A 111 10.85 15.08 -5.55
C ARG A 111 10.70 13.91 -4.57
N ASN A 112 9.77 14.01 -3.62
CA ASN A 112 9.59 13.02 -2.58
C ASN A 112 9.07 11.69 -3.12
N GLY A 113 8.15 11.71 -4.08
CA GLY A 113 7.68 10.49 -4.74
C GLY A 113 8.72 9.88 -5.66
N PHE A 114 9.55 10.69 -6.31
CA PHE A 114 10.72 10.18 -7.02
C PHE A 114 11.72 9.51 -6.05
N PHE A 115 11.98 10.11 -4.89
CA PHE A 115 12.81 9.47 -3.86
C PHE A 115 12.20 8.16 -3.37
N MET A 116 10.89 8.11 -3.20
CA MET A 116 10.18 6.88 -2.85
C MET A 116 10.37 5.81 -3.92
N PHE A 117 10.19 6.16 -5.20
CA PHE A 117 10.44 5.25 -6.32
C PHE A 117 11.88 4.73 -6.34
N VAL A 118 12.88 5.61 -6.23
CA VAL A 118 14.30 5.22 -6.20
C VAL A 118 14.60 4.33 -5.01
N ALA A 119 14.05 4.62 -3.82
CA ALA A 119 14.21 3.78 -2.65
C ALA A 119 13.66 2.37 -2.91
N TYR A 120 12.40 2.25 -3.35
CA TYR A 120 11.81 0.95 -3.69
C TYR A 120 12.60 0.21 -4.77
N LEU A 121 13.09 0.91 -5.80
CA LEU A 121 13.89 0.32 -6.87
C LEU A 121 15.21 -0.26 -6.34
N VAL A 122 15.93 0.47 -5.48
CA VAL A 122 17.18 -0.02 -4.87
C VAL A 122 16.92 -1.23 -3.97
N TRP A 123 15.84 -1.21 -3.20
CA TRP A 123 15.44 -2.36 -2.38
C TRP A 123 14.96 -3.56 -3.22
N LEU A 124 14.54 -3.34 -4.47
CA LEU A 124 14.17 -4.39 -5.41
C LEU A 124 15.38 -5.04 -6.11
N LEU A 125 16.52 -4.35 -6.20
CA LEU A 125 17.71 -4.82 -6.93
C LEU A 125 18.17 -6.25 -6.55
N PRO A 126 18.21 -6.67 -5.27
CA PRO A 126 18.60 -8.04 -4.92
C PRO A 126 17.69 -9.08 -5.57
N PHE A 127 16.38 -8.79 -5.64
CA PHE A 127 15.40 -9.67 -6.27
C PHE A 127 15.53 -9.67 -7.79
N VAL A 128 15.87 -8.52 -8.40
CA VAL A 128 16.16 -8.44 -9.84
C VAL A 128 17.38 -9.29 -10.19
N VAL A 129 18.44 -9.27 -9.38
CA VAL A 129 19.62 -10.13 -9.60
C VAL A 129 19.24 -11.61 -9.54
N VAL A 130 18.49 -12.03 -8.50
CA VAL A 130 17.98 -13.41 -8.40
C VAL A 130 17.10 -13.77 -9.60
N TYR A 131 16.22 -12.87 -10.02
CA TYR A 131 15.35 -13.06 -11.17
C TYR A 131 16.15 -13.22 -12.48
N ILE A 132 17.18 -12.41 -12.71
CA ILE A 132 18.06 -12.52 -13.88
C ILE A 132 18.83 -13.85 -13.86
N VAL A 133 19.38 -14.26 -12.72
CA VAL A 133 20.10 -15.55 -12.59
C VAL A 133 19.16 -16.72 -12.90
N VAL A 134 17.92 -16.70 -12.40
CA VAL A 134 16.91 -17.72 -12.69
C VAL A 134 16.49 -17.67 -14.17
N LEU A 135 16.45 -16.49 -14.78
CA LEU A 135 16.08 -16.36 -16.19
C LEU A 135 17.18 -16.87 -17.14
N VAL A 136 18.45 -16.56 -16.85
CA VAL A 136 19.63 -16.94 -17.66
C VAL A 136 20.07 -18.38 -17.40
N GLY A 137 19.95 -18.89 -16.16
CA GLY A 137 20.33 -20.26 -15.80
C GLY A 137 19.43 -21.34 -16.41
N ASN A 138 18.34 -20.96 -17.07
CA ASN A 138 17.36 -21.86 -17.69
C ASN A 138 17.35 -21.74 -19.23
N ASN A 139 18.51 -21.47 -19.85
CA ASN A 139 18.64 -21.53 -21.31
C ASN A 139 18.14 -22.90 -21.82
N GLN A 140 17.25 -22.84 -22.80
CA GLN A 140 16.44 -23.94 -23.33
C GLN A 140 17.29 -25.00 -24.05
N GLU A 141 17.90 -25.92 -23.31
CA GLU A 141 18.41 -27.18 -23.88
C GLU A 141 17.96 -28.37 -23.03
N ALA A 142 16.70 -28.79 -23.21
CA ALA A 142 16.27 -30.19 -23.10
C ALA A 142 14.77 -30.31 -23.40
N LEU A 143 14.35 -30.09 -24.64
CA LEU A 143 13.23 -30.84 -25.20
C LEU A 143 13.62 -31.27 -26.61
N PRO A 144 13.90 -32.57 -26.85
CA PRO A 144 13.95 -33.06 -28.21
C PRO A 144 12.57 -32.81 -28.83
N ALA A 145 12.56 -32.12 -29.98
CA ALA A 145 11.38 -32.04 -30.82
C ALA A 145 11.03 -33.47 -31.25
N THR A 146 10.13 -34.12 -30.53
CA THR A 146 9.50 -35.37 -30.97
C THR A 146 8.24 -35.01 -31.74
N ASP A 147 8.22 -35.36 -33.03
CA ASP A 147 7.25 -34.98 -34.06
C ASP A 147 5.83 -35.55 -33.91
N SER A 148 5.33 -35.84 -32.71
CA SER A 148 3.95 -36.35 -32.52
C SER A 148 3.05 -35.34 -31.81
N LEU A 149 1.76 -35.32 -32.18
CA LEU A 149 0.72 -34.47 -31.58
C LEU A 149 0.48 -34.74 -30.07
N ASP A 150 1.13 -35.75 -29.48
CA ASP A 150 1.24 -35.97 -28.04
C ASP A 150 2.10 -34.91 -27.32
N SER A 151 2.84 -34.11 -28.11
CA SER A 151 3.73 -33.04 -27.68
C SER A 151 3.01 -31.83 -27.09
N PHE A 152 1.73 -31.58 -27.41
CA PHE A 152 1.02 -30.43 -26.83
C PHE A 152 0.71 -30.66 -25.35
N GLY A 153 0.25 -31.86 -24.98
CA GLY A 153 -0.05 -32.22 -23.59
C GLY A 153 1.20 -32.32 -22.72
N THR A 154 2.31 -32.82 -23.27
CA THR A 154 3.61 -32.87 -22.58
C THR A 154 4.27 -31.49 -22.50
N ALA A 155 4.33 -30.69 -23.58
CA ALA A 155 4.84 -29.32 -23.55
C ALA A 155 4.01 -28.40 -22.62
N PHE A 156 2.70 -28.59 -22.56
CA PHE A 156 1.81 -27.91 -21.61
C PHE A 156 2.06 -28.35 -20.15
N SER A 157 2.30 -29.64 -19.91
CA SER A 157 2.59 -30.17 -18.56
C SER A 157 3.99 -29.77 -18.05
N TYR A 158 5.00 -29.72 -18.92
CA TYR A 158 6.37 -29.29 -18.56
C TYR A 158 6.47 -27.77 -18.35
N SER A 159 5.68 -26.97 -19.08
CA SER A 159 5.60 -25.52 -18.85
C SER A 159 4.84 -25.14 -17.56
N LEU A 160 3.87 -25.95 -17.11
CA LEU A 160 3.14 -25.75 -15.85
C LEU A 160 3.83 -26.35 -14.61
N GLY A 161 4.47 -27.52 -14.71
CA GLY A 161 4.77 -28.37 -13.55
C GLY A 161 6.04 -28.04 -12.75
N ALA A 162 7.19 -27.86 -13.40
CA ALA A 162 8.49 -27.73 -12.70
C ALA A 162 9.19 -26.40 -12.98
N ILE A 163 9.20 -25.96 -14.24
CA ILE A 163 9.79 -24.67 -14.66
C ILE A 163 8.81 -23.53 -14.34
N GLY A 164 7.49 -23.74 -14.49
CA GLY A 164 6.45 -22.78 -14.12
C GLY A 164 6.39 -22.53 -12.61
N PHE A 165 6.33 -23.58 -11.78
CA PHE A 165 6.22 -23.45 -10.32
C PHE A 165 7.46 -22.82 -9.68
N GLY A 166 8.67 -23.27 -10.06
CA GLY A 166 9.92 -22.68 -9.56
C GLY A 166 10.07 -21.20 -9.94
N ARG A 167 9.72 -20.83 -11.18
CA ARG A 167 9.72 -19.42 -11.63
C ARG A 167 8.64 -18.59 -10.93
N SER A 168 7.48 -19.18 -10.67
CA SER A 168 6.39 -18.53 -9.92
C SER A 168 6.82 -18.24 -8.49
N LEU A 169 7.49 -19.18 -7.82
CA LEU A 169 8.03 -18.98 -6.47
C LEU A 169 9.08 -17.86 -6.43
N VAL A 170 9.99 -17.82 -7.41
CA VAL A 170 10.98 -16.73 -7.50
C VAL A 170 10.32 -15.39 -7.78
N ALA A 171 9.27 -15.34 -8.61
CA ALA A 171 8.48 -14.13 -8.85
C ALA A 171 7.67 -13.68 -7.64
N LEU A 172 7.31 -14.60 -6.72
CA LEU A 172 6.64 -14.28 -5.46
C LEU A 172 7.58 -13.70 -4.40
N LEU A 173 8.90 -13.95 -4.47
CA LEU A 173 9.85 -13.39 -3.51
C LEU A 173 9.82 -11.85 -3.45
N PRO A 174 9.93 -11.09 -4.56
CA PRO A 174 9.87 -9.63 -4.49
C PRO A 174 8.51 -9.11 -4.04
N THR A 175 7.41 -9.83 -4.33
CA THR A 175 6.08 -9.40 -3.87
C THR A 175 5.97 -9.57 -2.36
N VAL A 176 6.28 -10.74 -1.81
CA VAL A 176 6.26 -10.98 -0.36
C VAL A 176 7.22 -10.04 0.36
N ALA A 177 8.44 -9.88 -0.17
CA ALA A 177 9.41 -8.95 0.39
C ALA A 177 8.91 -7.50 0.34
N GLY A 178 8.29 -7.08 -0.76
CA GLY A 178 7.69 -5.74 -0.88
C GLY A 178 6.56 -5.52 0.13
N TRP A 179 5.76 -6.55 0.44
CA TRP A 179 4.70 -6.44 1.44
C TRP A 179 5.26 -6.32 2.86
N ILE A 180 6.41 -6.94 3.16
CA ILE A 180 7.03 -6.84 4.48
C ILE A 180 7.89 -5.58 4.61
N LEU A 181 8.74 -5.30 3.61
CA LEU A 181 9.70 -4.18 3.63
C LEU A 181 9.06 -2.86 3.27
N GLY A 182 8.00 -2.85 2.45
CA GLY A 182 7.36 -1.63 1.97
C GLY A 182 6.92 -0.65 3.07
N PRO A 183 6.19 -1.07 4.12
CA PRO A 183 5.87 -0.17 5.22
C PRO A 183 7.13 0.43 5.86
N ALA A 184 8.17 -0.37 6.08
CA ALA A 184 9.40 0.10 6.71
C ALA A 184 10.16 1.11 5.84
N ILE A 185 10.22 0.88 4.52
CA ILE A 185 10.85 1.81 3.57
C ILE A 185 10.09 3.14 3.54
N ALA A 186 8.74 3.08 3.47
CA ALA A 186 7.90 4.27 3.48
C ALA A 186 8.02 5.06 4.80
N ILE A 187 8.03 4.37 5.94
CA ILE A 187 8.23 4.97 7.27
C ILE A 187 9.62 5.60 7.38
N ALA A 188 10.65 4.91 6.88
CA ALA A 188 12.01 5.41 6.89
C ALA A 188 12.14 6.72 6.11
N LEU A 189 11.59 6.74 4.88
CA LEU A 189 11.63 7.91 4.03
C LEU A 189 10.80 9.08 4.57
N ALA A 190 9.65 8.80 5.20
CA ALA A 190 8.78 9.83 5.75
C ALA A 190 9.36 10.56 6.97
N GLN A 191 10.46 10.05 7.57
CA GLN A 191 11.10 10.65 8.72
C GLN A 191 11.65 12.04 8.40
N ARG A 192 12.54 12.13 7.41
CA ARG A 192 13.16 13.41 6.98
C ARG A 192 12.85 13.77 5.53
N MET A 193 12.15 12.92 4.79
CA MET A 193 11.96 13.06 3.34
C MET A 193 13.30 13.05 2.59
N GLU A 194 14.26 12.26 3.09
CA GLU A 194 15.60 12.12 2.55
C GLU A 194 15.87 10.67 2.13
N LEU A 195 16.40 10.49 0.92
CA LEU A 195 16.71 9.17 0.37
C LEU A 195 17.67 8.37 1.27
N ALA A 196 18.60 9.06 1.96
CA ALA A 196 19.57 8.45 2.85
C ALA A 196 18.94 7.65 3.99
N ASP A 197 17.78 8.08 4.51
CA ASP A 197 17.09 7.38 5.60
C ASP A 197 16.55 6.02 5.15
N ALA A 198 16.08 5.91 3.90
CA ALA A 198 15.64 4.64 3.34
C ALA A 198 16.80 3.66 3.09
N PHE A 199 18.04 4.15 3.00
CA PHE A 199 19.26 3.34 2.77
C PHE A 199 20.02 2.99 4.05
N LYS A 200 19.46 3.27 5.23
CA LYS A 200 19.94 2.72 6.49
C LYS A 200 19.58 1.21 6.57
N PHE A 201 20.02 0.41 5.59
CA PHE A 201 19.58 -0.98 5.33
C PHE A 201 19.61 -1.84 6.60
N ARG A 202 20.71 -1.78 7.35
CA ARG A 202 20.87 -2.53 8.60
C ARG A 202 19.82 -2.16 9.63
N ASN A 203 19.56 -0.87 9.81
CA ASN A 203 18.61 -0.38 10.81
C ASN A 203 17.16 -0.67 10.38
N VAL A 204 16.86 -0.47 9.10
CA VAL A 204 15.54 -0.79 8.51
C VAL A 204 15.27 -2.29 8.62
N LEU A 205 16.22 -3.15 8.23
CA LEU A 205 16.08 -4.61 8.35
C LEU A 205 15.99 -5.05 9.81
N ALA A 206 16.77 -4.46 10.72
CA ALA A 206 16.68 -4.77 12.15
C ALA A 206 15.31 -4.39 12.73
N TRP A 207 14.76 -3.24 12.31
CA TRP A 207 13.43 -2.82 12.73
C TRP A 207 12.33 -3.73 12.14
N VAL A 208 12.43 -4.10 10.86
CA VAL A 208 11.53 -5.06 10.22
C VAL A 208 11.60 -6.41 10.91
N ALA A 209 12.79 -6.94 11.20
CA ALA A 209 12.95 -8.22 11.87
C ALA A 209 12.30 -8.24 13.26
N ARG A 210 12.27 -7.10 13.97
CA ARG A 210 11.57 -6.95 15.26
C ARG A 210 10.06 -6.79 15.13
N ASN A 211 9.58 -6.29 13.99
CA ASN A 211 8.17 -5.91 13.76
C ASN A 211 7.55 -6.57 12.51
N TRP A 212 8.06 -7.74 12.10
CA TRP A 212 7.74 -8.31 10.79
C TRP A 212 6.26 -8.70 10.70
N VAL A 213 5.68 -9.19 11.80
CA VAL A 213 4.26 -9.56 11.88
C VAL A 213 3.38 -8.34 11.66
N GLN A 214 3.73 -7.21 12.27
CA GLN A 214 2.95 -5.98 12.15
C GLN A 214 3.10 -5.34 10.78
N CYS A 215 4.29 -5.40 10.19
CA CYS A 215 4.51 -4.98 8.80
C CYS A 215 3.66 -5.82 7.84
N LEU A 216 3.70 -7.14 8.00
CA LEU A 216 2.90 -8.06 7.19
C LEU A 216 1.40 -7.82 7.38
N LEU A 217 0.92 -7.70 8.63
CA LEU A 217 -0.48 -7.48 8.94
C LEU A 217 -0.98 -6.15 8.35
N ALA A 218 -0.22 -5.07 8.51
CA ALA A 218 -0.57 -3.76 7.95
C ALA A 218 -0.67 -3.81 6.43
N SER A 219 0.30 -4.46 5.76
CA SER A 219 0.28 -4.64 4.31
C SER A 219 -0.83 -5.57 3.83
N VAL A 220 -1.14 -6.64 4.57
CA VAL A 220 -2.26 -7.54 4.25
C VAL A 220 -3.59 -6.81 4.32
N ILE A 221 -3.81 -6.03 5.37
CA ILE A 221 -5.05 -5.26 5.51
C ILE A 221 -5.10 -4.16 4.44
N ALA A 222 -4.00 -3.47 4.16
CA ALA A 222 -3.92 -2.50 3.07
C ALA A 222 -4.22 -3.14 1.71
N GLY A 223 -3.70 -4.34 1.44
CA GLY A 223 -3.92 -5.08 0.21
C GLY A 223 -5.36 -5.55 0.04
N LEU A 224 -5.95 -6.12 1.10
CA LEU A 224 -7.37 -6.52 1.11
C LEU A 224 -8.29 -5.33 0.89
N MET A 225 -8.00 -4.18 1.52
CA MET A 225 -8.78 -2.97 1.34
C MET A 225 -8.60 -2.36 -0.04
N SER A 226 -7.38 -2.39 -0.59
CA SER A 226 -7.14 -1.97 -1.98
C SER A 226 -7.91 -2.85 -2.96
N LEU A 227 -7.99 -4.17 -2.70
CA LEU A 227 -8.82 -5.08 -3.48
C LEU A 227 -10.30 -4.69 -3.39
N LEU A 228 -10.84 -4.46 -2.18
CA LEU A 228 -12.22 -4.02 -1.99
C LEU A 228 -12.52 -2.70 -2.71
N ILE A 229 -11.65 -1.69 -2.58
CA ILE A 229 -11.78 -0.41 -3.28
C ILE A 229 -11.77 -0.62 -4.79
N SER A 230 -10.88 -1.47 -5.31
CA SER A 230 -10.78 -1.75 -6.75
C SER A 230 -12.03 -2.45 -7.29
N VAL A 231 -12.62 -3.38 -6.53
CA VAL A 231 -13.88 -4.05 -6.88
C VAL A 231 -15.04 -3.06 -6.86
N VAL A 232 -15.15 -2.21 -5.84
CA VAL A 232 -16.22 -1.19 -5.78
C VAL A 232 -16.07 -0.18 -6.92
N ALA A 233 -14.84 0.26 -7.21
CA ALA A 233 -14.55 1.16 -8.31
C ALA A 233 -14.91 0.54 -9.67
N SER A 234 -14.54 -0.72 -9.91
CA SER A 234 -14.84 -1.41 -11.17
C SER A 234 -16.33 -1.67 -11.36
N LEU A 235 -17.05 -2.08 -10.32
CA LEU A 235 -18.51 -2.27 -10.37
C LEU A 235 -19.22 -0.94 -10.63
N THR A 236 -18.85 0.12 -9.91
CA THR A 236 -19.47 1.44 -10.08
C THR A 236 -19.15 2.02 -11.46
N GLY A 237 -17.91 1.85 -11.95
CA GLY A 237 -17.52 2.29 -13.29
C GLY A 237 -18.22 1.52 -14.41
N ALA A 238 -18.43 0.21 -14.24
CA ALA A 238 -19.17 -0.62 -15.19
C ALA A 238 -20.66 -0.24 -15.26
N LEU A 239 -21.28 0.02 -14.10
CA LEU A 239 -22.67 0.49 -14.02
C LEU A 239 -22.89 1.85 -14.70
N ALA A 240 -21.87 2.71 -14.69
CA ALA A 240 -21.88 4.00 -15.38
C ALA A 240 -21.41 3.91 -16.85
N LEU A 241 -21.78 2.82 -17.54
CA LEU A 241 -21.58 2.59 -18.98
C LEU A 241 -20.13 2.73 -19.46
N GLY A 242 -19.16 2.34 -18.63
CA GLY A 242 -17.74 2.39 -18.97
C GLY A 242 -17.12 3.80 -18.93
N ILE A 243 -17.89 4.87 -19.17
CA ILE A 243 -17.45 6.26 -18.95
C ILE A 243 -17.12 6.46 -17.47
N GLY A 244 -17.88 5.83 -16.58
CA GLY A 244 -17.57 5.84 -15.15
C GLY A 244 -16.22 5.22 -14.80
N LEU A 245 -15.70 4.25 -15.57
CA LEU A 245 -14.38 3.64 -15.31
C LEU A 245 -13.25 4.66 -15.42
N ILE A 246 -13.39 5.64 -16.32
CA ILE A 246 -12.39 6.68 -16.53
C ILE A 246 -12.16 7.49 -15.25
N VAL A 247 -13.20 7.76 -14.47
CA VAL A 247 -13.09 8.55 -13.22
C VAL A 247 -12.92 7.67 -11.98
N THR A 248 -13.61 6.52 -11.94
CA THR A 248 -13.62 5.65 -10.77
C THR A 248 -12.30 4.90 -10.56
N LEU A 249 -11.57 4.53 -11.63
CA LEU A 249 -10.27 3.86 -11.50
C LEU A 249 -9.20 4.79 -10.90
N PRO A 250 -8.97 6.02 -11.40
CA PRO A 250 -8.07 6.98 -10.77
C PRO A 250 -8.43 7.30 -9.33
N PHE A 251 -9.74 7.45 -9.04
CA PHE A 251 -10.22 7.69 -7.68
C PHE A 251 -9.91 6.50 -6.76
N GLY A 252 -10.16 5.27 -7.23
CA GLY A 252 -9.86 4.04 -6.50
C GLY A 252 -8.37 3.88 -6.21
N PHE A 253 -7.50 4.24 -7.17
CA PHE A 253 -6.05 4.26 -6.99
C PHE A 253 -5.62 5.26 -5.91
N LEU A 254 -6.12 6.49 -5.97
CA LEU A 254 -5.83 7.52 -4.96
C LEU A 254 -6.28 7.06 -3.57
N MET A 255 -7.52 6.56 -3.46
CA MET A 255 -8.08 6.10 -2.19
C MET A 255 -7.29 4.93 -1.60
N SER A 256 -6.89 3.97 -2.42
CA SER A 256 -6.04 2.85 -1.99
C SER A 256 -4.69 3.35 -1.47
N SER A 257 -4.09 4.32 -2.18
CA SER A 257 -2.80 4.91 -1.81
C SER A 257 -2.87 5.68 -0.48
N ILE A 258 -3.94 6.48 -0.27
CA ILE A 258 -4.21 7.18 0.99
C ILE A 258 -4.40 6.17 2.13
N TYR A 259 -5.22 5.13 1.91
CA TYR A 259 -5.51 4.11 2.91
C TYR A 259 -4.23 3.41 3.38
N GLN A 260 -3.41 2.96 2.44
CA GLN A 260 -2.16 2.24 2.71
C GLN A 260 -1.18 3.10 3.52
N HIS A 261 -0.91 4.33 3.09
CA HIS A 261 0.07 5.19 3.74
C HIS A 261 -0.42 5.74 5.08
N HIS A 262 -1.75 5.86 5.26
CA HIS A 262 -2.33 6.16 6.56
C HIS A 262 -2.11 5.01 7.55
N LEU A 263 -2.30 3.75 7.14
CA LEU A 263 -2.01 2.59 7.99
C LEU A 263 -0.53 2.52 8.36
N PHE A 264 0.36 2.78 7.41
CA PHE A 264 1.81 2.81 7.67
C PHE A 264 2.18 3.95 8.63
N GLY A 265 1.50 5.09 8.55
CA GLY A 265 1.64 6.18 9.52
C GLY A 265 1.21 5.79 10.94
N GLN A 266 0.11 5.03 11.07
CA GLN A 266 -0.32 4.48 12.38
C GLN A 266 0.67 3.44 12.91
N LEU A 267 1.19 2.57 12.03
CA LEU A 267 2.20 1.59 12.38
C LEU A 267 3.44 2.27 12.97
N ALA A 268 3.91 3.34 12.33
CA ALA A 268 5.03 4.15 12.81
C ALA A 268 4.79 4.81 14.18
N GLN A 269 3.55 5.14 14.53
CA GLN A 269 3.22 5.68 15.85
C GLN A 269 3.18 4.61 16.92
N SER A 270 2.67 3.43 16.57
CA SER A 270 2.45 2.34 17.52
C SER A 270 3.75 1.64 17.93
N ARG A 271 4.88 1.94 17.28
CA ARG A 271 6.13 1.21 17.42
C ARG A 271 7.30 2.13 17.73
N ASP A 272 8.23 1.57 18.49
CA ASP A 272 9.50 2.21 18.74
C ASP A 272 10.34 2.26 17.46
N LEU A 273 10.76 3.47 17.11
CA LEU A 273 11.55 3.77 15.92
C LEU A 273 13.02 4.05 16.26
N THR A 274 13.43 4.01 17.53
CA THR A 274 14.84 4.19 17.92
C THR A 274 15.77 3.15 17.28
N VAL A 275 15.27 1.96 16.97
CA VAL A 275 16.02 0.92 16.24
C VAL A 275 16.33 1.36 14.81
N MET A 276 15.36 1.99 14.16
CA MET A 276 15.51 2.51 12.79
C MET A 276 16.33 3.80 12.78
N PHE A 277 16.11 4.64 13.80
CA PHE A 277 16.68 5.97 13.98
C PHE A 277 17.25 6.13 15.40
N PRO A 278 18.49 5.67 15.64
CA PRO A 278 19.13 5.76 16.95
C PRO A 278 19.19 7.18 17.52
N GLU A 279 19.23 8.19 16.65
CA GLU A 279 19.15 9.60 17.02
C GLU A 279 17.89 9.97 17.82
N LEU A 280 16.80 9.21 17.72
CA LEU A 280 15.59 9.45 18.50
C LEU A 280 15.74 9.09 19.98
N ALA A 281 16.74 8.27 20.34
CA ALA A 281 16.99 7.87 21.72
C ALA A 281 17.75 8.95 22.52
N ASN A 282 18.43 9.87 21.84
CA ASN A 282 19.17 10.96 22.48
C ASN A 282 18.93 12.27 21.71
N PRO A 283 17.75 12.90 21.89
CA PRO A 283 17.50 14.23 21.34
C PRO A 283 18.40 15.21 22.11
N GLY A 284 19.54 15.57 21.51
CA GLY A 284 20.45 16.57 22.06
C GLY A 284 19.77 17.90 22.36
#